data_AF-A0A534UNG2-F1
#
_entry.id   AF-A0A534UNG2-F1
#
_cell.length_a   1.000
_cell.length_b   1.000
_cell.length_c   1.000
_cell.angle_alpha   90.00
_cell.angle_beta   90.00
_cell.angle_gamma   90.00
#
_symmetry.space_group_name_H-M   'P 1'
#
loop_
_entity.id
_entity.type
_entity.pdbx_description
1 polymer ?
#
loop_
_entity_poly.entity_id
_entity_poly.type
_entity_poly.pdbx_seq_one_letter_code
_entity_poly.pdbx_strand_id
1 'polypeptide(L)'
;QPLKCKPSAYLRERNLWGFMKDPLGVRLRHDVGVKALLWGSDFAHATGDWPESRRVIDETFVGVPADERYAMLAGNAMEFFHLKDTVPEVSDLTRAA
;
A
#
# COMPACT_ATOMS: atom_id res chain seq x y z
N GLN A 1 18.68 5.92 28.59
CA GLN A 1 19.60 6.34 27.50
C GLN A 1 18.77 6.99 26.39
N PRO A 2 19.19 8.12 25.80
CA PRO A 2 18.48 8.74 24.69
C PRO A 2 18.56 7.89 23.40
N LEU A 3 17.56 8.03 22.52
CA LEU A 3 17.51 7.31 21.24
C LEU A 3 18.57 7.84 20.25
N LYS A 4 18.96 7.00 19.27
CA LYS A 4 20.08 7.29 18.35
C LYS A 4 19.74 8.36 17.30
N CYS A 5 18.47 8.57 16.97
CA CYS A 5 18.04 9.62 16.06
C CYS A 5 16.70 10.23 16.50
N LYS A 6 16.27 11.28 15.79
CA LYS A 6 14.98 11.95 16.04
C LYS A 6 13.82 10.98 15.78
N PRO A 7 12.69 11.09 16.52
CA PRO A 7 11.50 10.27 16.26
C PRO A 7 11.06 10.26 14.79
N SER A 8 11.15 11.42 14.11
CA SER A 8 10.79 11.55 12.69
C SER A 8 11.69 10.75 11.73
N ALA A 9 12.94 10.47 12.10
CA ALA A 9 13.82 9.63 11.29
C ALA A 9 13.39 8.16 11.39
N TYR A 10 13.09 7.69 12.61
CA TYR A 10 12.55 6.34 12.79
C TYR A 10 11.23 6.13 12.03
N LEU A 11 10.31 7.08 12.11
CA LEU A 11 9.02 6.99 11.40
C LEU A 11 9.20 6.96 9.87
N ARG A 12 10.13 7.73 9.31
CA ARG A 12 10.39 7.70 7.86
C ARG A 12 11.06 6.42 7.39
N GLU A 13 11.97 5.87 8.19
CA GLU A 13 12.81 4.75 7.78
C GLU A 13 12.18 3.38 8.07
N ARG A 14 11.22 3.30 8.99
CA ARG A 14 10.81 2.01 9.58
C ARG A 14 9.32 1.74 9.60
N ASN A 15 8.50 2.67 9.12
CA ASN A 15 7.05 2.51 9.11
C ASN A 15 6.51 2.52 7.69
N LEU A 16 5.46 1.72 7.48
CA LEU A 16 4.55 1.88 6.35
C LEU A 16 3.27 2.59 6.80
N TRP A 17 2.64 3.29 5.87
CA TRP A 17 1.43 4.07 6.05
C TRP A 17 0.34 3.49 5.16
N GLY A 18 -0.66 2.88 5.79
CA GLY A 18 -1.85 2.37 5.12
C GLY A 18 -2.78 3.50 4.70
N PHE A 19 -3.35 3.42 3.51
CA PHE A 19 -4.40 4.34 3.05
C PHE A 19 -5.44 3.62 2.17
N MET A 20 -6.61 4.23 2.04
CA MET A 20 -7.71 3.77 1.16
C MET A 20 -7.90 4.77 0.00
N LYS A 21 -9.09 5.33 -0.17
CA LYS A 21 -9.34 6.47 -1.06
C LYS A 21 -8.79 7.76 -0.46
N ASP A 22 -7.57 8.13 -0.87
CA ASP A 22 -6.95 9.41 -0.49
C ASP A 22 -6.22 10.08 -1.68
N PRO A 23 -6.94 10.85 -2.52
CA PRO A 23 -6.33 11.58 -3.63
C PRO A 23 -5.30 12.63 -3.20
N LEU A 24 -5.41 13.17 -1.98
CA LEU A 24 -4.43 14.14 -1.49
C LEU A 24 -3.14 13.42 -1.08
N GLY A 25 -3.24 12.32 -0.34
CA GLY A 25 -2.11 11.48 0.02
C GLY A 25 -1.33 10.98 -1.20
N VAL A 26 -2.02 10.55 -2.26
CA VAL A 26 -1.36 10.14 -3.52
C VAL A 26 -0.64 11.32 -4.21
N ARG A 27 -1.19 12.54 -4.14
CA ARG A 27 -0.48 13.74 -4.65
C ARG A 27 0.76 14.06 -3.81
N LEU A 28 0.69 13.90 -2.49
CA LEU A 28 1.78 14.17 -1.54
C LEU A 28 2.71 12.97 -1.29
N ARG A 29 2.61 11.91 -2.10
CA ARG A 29 3.37 10.66 -1.91
C ARG A 29 4.88 10.85 -1.86
N HIS A 30 5.42 11.90 -2.47
CA HIS A 30 6.84 12.22 -2.46
C HIS A 30 7.30 12.82 -1.12
N ASP A 31 6.41 13.53 -0.42
CA ASP A 31 6.69 14.09 0.92
C ASP A 31 6.68 13.01 2.00
N VAL A 32 5.79 12.02 1.85
CA VAL A 32 5.72 10.84 2.72
C VAL A 32 6.81 9.82 2.38
N GLY A 33 7.07 9.64 1.09
CA GLY A 33 7.94 8.63 0.52
C GLY A 33 7.13 7.49 -0.11
N VAL A 34 7.26 7.30 -1.43
CA VAL A 34 6.50 6.30 -2.20
C VAL A 34 6.66 4.88 -1.64
N LYS A 35 7.86 4.53 -1.16
CA LYS A 35 8.17 3.21 -0.56
C LYS A 35 7.56 2.99 0.84
N ALA A 36 7.06 4.05 1.45
CA ALA A 36 6.45 4.00 2.78
C ALA A 36 4.91 3.93 2.72
N LEU A 37 4.30 3.91 1.53
CA LEU A 37 2.84 3.92 1.36
C LEU A 37 2.30 2.54 0.97
N LEU A 38 1.13 2.18 1.49
CA LEU A 38 0.47 0.91 1.20
C LEU A 38 -1.04 1.12 1.07
N TRP A 39 -1.60 0.77 -0.09
CA TRP A 39 -3.05 0.81 -0.28
C TRP A 39 -3.71 -0.43 0.34
N GLY A 40 -4.88 -0.24 0.96
CA GLY A 40 -5.74 -1.33 1.42
C GLY A 40 -7.21 -1.01 1.12
N SER A 41 -8.03 -2.05 0.94
CA SER A 41 -9.47 -1.90 0.65
C SER A 41 -10.33 -1.68 1.89
N ASP A 42 -9.84 -2.09 3.06
CA ASP A 42 -10.59 -2.15 4.32
C ASP A 42 -11.91 -2.96 4.20
N PHE A 43 -11.93 -3.97 3.32
CA PHE A 43 -13.08 -4.86 3.20
C PHE A 43 -13.29 -5.66 4.50
N ALA A 44 -14.52 -5.82 5.01
CA ALA A 44 -15.83 -5.45 4.44
C ALA A 44 -16.45 -4.21 5.09
N HIS A 45 -15.65 -3.29 5.62
CA HIS A 45 -16.20 -2.11 6.29
C HIS A 45 -17.02 -1.25 5.32
N ALA A 46 -18.11 -0.67 5.83
CA ALA A 46 -19.03 0.17 5.06
C ALA A 46 -18.38 1.45 4.50
N THR A 47 -17.23 1.83 5.04
CA THR A 47 -16.40 2.95 4.58
C THR A 47 -15.50 2.60 3.40
N GLY A 48 -15.34 1.30 3.10
CA GLY A 48 -14.55 0.81 1.97
C GLY A 48 -15.29 0.94 0.65
N ASP A 49 -14.53 0.90 -0.45
CA ASP A 49 -15.06 1.12 -1.80
C ASP A 49 -15.52 -0.18 -2.51
N TRP A 50 -15.61 -1.32 -1.82
CA TRP A 50 -16.04 -2.58 -2.44
C TRP A 50 -17.51 -2.49 -2.92
N PRO A 51 -17.86 -2.96 -4.14
CA PRO A 51 -17.05 -3.67 -5.14
C PRO A 51 -16.28 -2.79 -6.14
N GLU A 52 -16.40 -1.48 -6.02
CA GLU A 52 -15.88 -0.47 -6.96
C GLU A 52 -14.41 -0.09 -6.72
N SER A 53 -13.66 -0.86 -5.92
CA SER A 53 -12.28 -0.51 -5.52
C SER A 53 -11.36 -0.23 -6.71
N ARG A 54 -11.50 -0.98 -7.81
CA ARG A 54 -10.68 -0.76 -9.03
C ARG A 54 -10.94 0.61 -9.65
N ARG A 55 -12.21 1.01 -9.80
CA ARG A 55 -12.58 2.32 -10.34
C ARG A 55 -12.03 3.45 -9.48
N VAL A 56 -12.15 3.32 -8.15
CA VAL A 56 -11.65 4.33 -7.21
C VAL A 56 -10.13 4.43 -7.22
N ILE A 57 -9.42 3.31 -7.34
CA ILE A 57 -7.97 3.31 -7.54
C ILE A 57 -7.61 4.05 -8.84
N ASP A 58 -8.27 3.75 -9.96
CA ASP A 58 -7.98 4.40 -11.24
C ASP A 58 -8.17 5.92 -11.18
N GLU A 59 -9.23 6.38 -10.53
CA GLU A 59 -9.50 7.81 -10.30
C GLU A 59 -8.45 8.47 -9.39
N THR A 60 -8.02 7.77 -8.34
CA THR A 60 -7.08 8.32 -7.34
C THR A 60 -5.66 8.41 -7.88
N PHE A 61 -5.26 7.49 -8.78
CA PHE A 61 -3.89 7.37 -9.30
C PHE A 61 -3.69 7.99 -10.69
N VAL A 62 -4.62 8.83 -11.17
CA VAL A 62 -4.46 9.54 -12.45
C VAL A 62 -3.14 10.31 -12.48
N GLY A 63 -2.32 10.06 -13.50
CA GLY A 63 -1.03 10.72 -13.69
C GLY A 63 0.12 10.20 -12.81
N VAL A 64 -0.11 9.16 -11.99
CA VAL A 64 0.97 8.51 -11.24
C VAL A 64 1.71 7.53 -12.15
N PRO A 65 3.06 7.57 -12.22
CA PRO A 65 3.86 6.60 -12.95
C PRO A 65 3.55 5.15 -12.56
N ALA A 66 3.64 4.23 -13.53
CA ALA A 66 3.24 2.84 -13.34
C ALA A 66 4.03 2.11 -12.25
N ASP A 67 5.32 2.41 -12.11
CA ASP A 67 6.22 1.86 -11.10
C ASP A 67 5.88 2.37 -9.68
N GLU A 68 5.59 3.66 -9.51
CA GLU A 68 5.14 4.22 -8.24
C GLU A 68 3.75 3.69 -7.85
N ARG A 69 2.83 3.61 -8.83
CA ARG A 69 1.51 3.01 -8.64
C ARG A 69 1.63 1.55 -8.21
N TYR A 70 2.50 0.77 -8.87
CA TYR A 70 2.77 -0.61 -8.49
C TYR A 70 3.35 -0.71 -7.07
N ALA A 71 4.33 0.13 -6.74
CA ALA A 71 4.93 0.14 -5.41
C ALA A 71 3.88 0.33 -4.30
N MET A 72 3.00 1.34 -4.44
CA MET A 72 2.00 1.67 -3.43
C MET A 72 0.83 0.66 -3.38
N LEU A 73 0.43 0.08 -4.51
CA LEU A 73 -0.69 -0.87 -4.56
C LEU A 73 -0.31 -2.31 -4.20
N ALA A 74 0.95 -2.71 -4.42
CA ALA A 74 1.38 -4.10 -4.22
C ALA A 74 2.85 -4.23 -3.79
N GLY A 75 3.78 -3.56 -4.48
CA GLY A 75 5.21 -3.81 -4.34
C GLY A 75 5.75 -3.62 -2.92
N ASN A 76 5.32 -2.57 -2.22
CA ASN A 76 5.74 -2.29 -0.84
C ASN A 76 5.20 -3.35 0.13
N ALA A 77 3.95 -3.79 -0.06
CA ALA A 77 3.36 -4.87 0.73
C ALA A 77 4.12 -6.18 0.51
N MET A 78 4.42 -6.50 -0.74
CA MET A 78 5.15 -7.72 -1.09
C MET A 78 6.55 -7.76 -0.48
N GLU A 79 7.26 -6.64 -0.46
CA GLU A 79 8.57 -6.53 0.19
C GLU A 79 8.45 -6.68 1.70
N PHE A 80 7.56 -5.90 2.33
CA PHE A 80 7.45 -5.84 3.79
C PHE A 80 6.94 -7.13 4.41
N PHE A 81 5.99 -7.80 3.75
CA PHE A 81 5.44 -9.07 4.21
C PHE A 81 6.17 -10.30 3.63
N HIS A 82 7.26 -10.09 2.88
CA HIS A 82 8.04 -11.17 2.25
C HIS A 82 7.22 -12.11 1.35
N LEU A 83 6.29 -11.55 0.58
CA LEU A 83 5.36 -12.30 -0.28
C LEU A 83 5.91 -12.63 -1.68
N LYS A 84 7.15 -12.24 -1.97
CA LYS A 84 7.79 -12.51 -3.28
C LYS A 84 8.10 -13.99 -3.48
N ASP A 85 8.35 -14.71 -2.39
CA ASP A 85 8.69 -16.14 -2.41
C ASP A 85 7.45 -17.04 -2.28
N THR A 86 6.28 -16.45 -2.03
CA THR A 86 4.99 -17.14 -2.02
C THR A 86 4.35 -17.01 -3.39
N VAL A 87 4.74 -17.88 -4.33
CA VAL A 87 3.87 -18.21 -5.47
C VAL A 87 2.91 -19.28 -4.94
N PRO A 88 1.62 -18.98 -4.72
CA PRO A 88 0.67 -20.02 -4.37
C PRO A 88 0.58 -20.99 -5.53
N GLU A 89 0.67 -22.29 -5.26
CA GLU A 89 0.35 -23.28 -6.27
C GLU A 89 -1.14 -23.14 -6.63
N VAL A 90 -1.50 -23.40 -7.88
CA VAL A 90 -2.91 -23.25 -8.32
C VAL A 90 -3.86 -24.09 -7.46
N SER A 91 -3.37 -25.20 -6.90
CA SER A 91 -4.08 -26.04 -5.93
C SER A 91 -4.49 -25.32 -4.63
N ASP A 92 -3.71 -24.33 -4.19
CA ASP A 92 -3.95 -23.60 -2.93
C ASP A 92 -5.13 -22.63 -3.07
N LEU A 93 -5.33 -22.07 -4.27
CA LEU A 93 -6.42 -21.14 -4.56
C LEU A 93 -7.78 -21.85 -4.65
N THR A 94 -7.82 -23.12 -5.05
CA THR A 94 -9.05 -23.91 -5.17
C THR A 94 -9.56 -24.49 -3.85
N ARG A 95 -8.81 -24.39 -2.74
CA ARG A 95 -9.23 -24.89 -1.42
C ARG A 95 -9.99 -23.88 -0.57
N ALA A 96 -10.01 -22.61 -0.98
CA ALA A 96 -10.62 -21.51 -0.23
C ALA A 96 -11.97 -21.04 -0.81
N ALA A 97 -12.52 -21.76 -1.79
CA ALA A 97 -13.86 -21.58 -2.36
C ALA A 97 -14.76 -22.76 -1.99
#